data_AF-A0A7Y3RJJ6-F1
#
_entry.id   AF-A0A7Y3RJJ6-F1
#
_cell.length_a   1.000
_cell.length_b   1.000
_cell.length_c   1.000
_cell.angle_alpha   90.00
_cell.angle_beta   90.00
_cell.angle_gamma   90.00
#
_symmetry.space_group_name_H-M   'P 1'
#
loop_
_entity.id
_entity.type
_entity.pdbx_description
1 polymer ?
#
loop_
_entity_poly.entity_id
_entity_poly.type
_entity_poly.pdbx_seq_one_letter_code
_entity_poly.pdbx_strand_id
1 'polypeptide(L)'
;MKSLISLVLAVFGTAMLLHGWIGPLTPAEGFPTLEVIGLYALLPVALIGISVALTESKILKFLLSFLLIGAVALLGYTALSMTVLT
;
A
#
# COMPACT_ATOMS: atom_id res chain seq x y z
N MET A 1 -3.00 10.90 -22.14
CA MET A 1 -3.04 11.57 -20.81
C MET A 1 -3.46 10.65 -19.67
N LYS A 2 -4.46 9.75 -19.82
CA LYS A 2 -4.92 8.86 -18.74
C LYS A 2 -3.88 7.84 -18.21
N SER A 3 -2.98 7.32 -19.06
CA SER A 3 -2.02 6.30 -18.62
C SER A 3 -0.87 6.84 -17.75
N LEU A 4 -0.51 8.13 -17.89
CA LEU A 4 0.57 8.75 -17.10
C LEU A 4 0.13 8.97 -15.65
N ILE A 5 -1.09 9.46 -15.44
CA ILE A 5 -1.67 9.68 -14.10
C ILE A 5 -1.79 8.35 -13.36
N SER A 6 -2.29 7.30 -14.03
CA SER A 6 -2.35 5.96 -13.45
C SER A 6 -0.97 5.45 -13.01
N LEU A 7 0.04 5.64 -13.86
CA LEU A 7 1.41 5.20 -13.55
C LEU A 7 1.98 5.93 -12.34
N VAL A 8 1.81 7.26 -12.28
CA VAL A 8 2.30 8.07 -11.14
C VAL A 8 1.64 7.65 -9.84
N LEU A 9 0.31 7.49 -9.84
CA LEU A 9 -0.45 7.04 -8.68
C LEU A 9 -0.01 5.63 -8.22
N ALA A 10 0.30 4.74 -9.15
CA ALA A 10 0.75 3.39 -8.85
C ALA A 10 2.15 3.38 -8.23
N VAL A 11 3.08 4.13 -8.81
CA VAL A 11 4.45 4.27 -8.29
C VAL A 11 4.43 4.89 -6.90
N PHE A 12 3.64 5.95 -6.71
CA PHE A 12 3.52 6.62 -5.42
C PHE A 12 2.90 5.71 -4.35
N GLY A 13 1.80 5.01 -4.67
CA GLY A 13 1.19 4.03 -3.77
C GLY A 13 2.14 2.88 -3.42
N THR A 14 2.91 2.37 -4.38
CA THR A 14 3.91 1.32 -4.13
C THR A 14 5.02 1.81 -3.20
N ALA A 15 5.54 3.01 -3.44
CA ALA A 15 6.58 3.60 -2.60
C ALA A 15 6.10 3.82 -1.15
N MET A 16 4.85 4.28 -0.97
CA MET A 16 4.25 4.43 0.35
C MET A 16 4.05 3.10 1.07
N LEU A 17 3.66 2.03 0.37
CA LEU A 17 3.60 0.67 0.94
C LEU A 17 4.98 0.19 1.43
N LEU A 18 6.01 0.38 0.61
CA LEU A 18 7.38 0.04 1.00
C LEU A 18 7.84 0.87 2.20
N HIS A 19 7.49 2.15 2.23
CA HIS A 19 7.81 3.03 3.35
C HIS A 19 7.05 2.64 4.63
N GLY A 20 5.78 2.26 4.54
CA GLY A 20 5.00 1.75 5.67
C GLY A 20 5.52 0.41 6.21
N TRP A 21 6.15 -0.40 5.35
CA TRP A 21 6.79 -1.66 5.75
C TRP A 21 8.20 -1.46 6.35
N ILE A 22 8.99 -0.52 5.80
CA ILE A 22 10.38 -0.27 6.21
C ILE A 22 10.47 0.74 7.37
N GLY A 23 9.56 1.71 7.45
CA GLY A 23 9.53 2.75 8.49
C GLY A 23 9.52 2.21 9.93
N PRO A 24 8.77 1.14 10.25
CA PRO A 24 8.84 0.50 11.57
C PRO A 24 10.18 -0.20 11.87
N LEU A 25 11.01 -0.47 10.86
CA LEU A 25 12.33 -1.10 11.01
C LEU A 25 13.43 -0.09 11.32
N THR A 26 13.19 1.22 11.12
CA THR A 26 14.11 2.28 11.51
C THR A 26 13.95 2.59 13.01
N PRO A 27 14.94 2.28 13.85
CA PRO A 27 14.82 2.34 15.32
C PRO A 27 14.91 3.76 15.90
N ALA A 28 14.68 4.79 15.08
CA ALA A 28 15.03 6.17 15.41
C ALA A 28 13.99 6.89 16.27
N GLU A 29 12.71 6.52 16.20
CA GLU A 29 11.64 7.13 16.99
C GLU A 29 10.68 6.05 17.48
N GLY A 30 10.18 6.20 18.71
CA GLY A 30 9.43 5.17 19.45
C GLY A 30 8.35 4.48 18.62
N PHE A 31 8.11 3.20 18.95
CA PHE A 31 7.17 2.31 18.26
C PHE A 31 6.00 3.08 17.61
N PRO A 32 5.90 3.10 16.27
CA PRO A 32 4.85 3.84 15.60
C PRO A 32 3.50 3.36 16.13
N THR A 33 2.64 4.30 16.53
CA THR A 33 1.32 3.97 17.06
C THR A 33 0.53 3.20 16.00
N LEU A 34 -0.31 2.28 16.47
CA LEU A 34 -1.16 1.42 15.63
C LEU A 34 -1.92 2.17 14.53
N GLU A 35 -2.40 3.38 14.84
CA GLU A 35 -3.11 4.25 13.89
C GLU A 35 -2.23 4.66 12.71
N VAL A 36 -0.95 4.92 12.97
CA VAL A 36 0.03 5.37 11.99
C VAL A 36 0.34 4.23 11.01
N ILE A 37 0.52 3.01 11.50
CA ILE A 37 0.75 1.82 10.64
C ILE A 37 -0.48 1.53 9.78
N GLY A 38 -1.69 1.63 10.35
CA GLY A 38 -2.94 1.47 9.61
C GLY A 38 -3.11 2.50 8.50
N LEU A 39 -2.80 3.78 8.76
CA LEU A 39 -2.81 4.86 7.78
C LEU A 39 -1.80 4.63 6.64
N TYR A 40 -0.59 4.17 6.98
CA TYR A 40 0.46 3.87 5.99
C TYR A 40 0.14 2.66 5.11
N ALA A 41 -0.79 1.79 5.52
CA ALA A 41 -1.25 0.68 4.69
C ALA A 41 -2.54 1.00 3.90
N LEU A 42 -3.48 1.76 4.48
CA LEU A 42 -4.77 2.10 3.83
C LEU A 42 -4.61 3.09 2.67
N LEU A 43 -3.82 4.16 2.86
CA LEU A 43 -3.62 5.18 1.83
C LEU A 43 -3.02 4.63 0.52
N PRO A 44 -1.94 3.84 0.54
CA PRO A 44 -1.42 3.27 -0.70
C PRO A 44 -2.33 2.23 -1.35
N VAL A 45 -3.11 1.45 -0.58
CA VAL A 45 -4.14 0.56 -1.13
C VAL A 45 -5.16 1.34 -1.94
N ALA A 46 -5.63 2.49 -1.42
CA ALA A 46 -6.57 3.35 -2.13
C ALA A 46 -5.95 3.93 -3.42
N LEU A 47 -4.70 4.40 -3.36
CA LEU A 47 -3.99 4.95 -4.53
C LEU A 47 -3.79 3.90 -5.63
N ILE A 48 -3.38 2.69 -5.27
CA ILE A 48 -3.22 1.58 -6.22
C ILE A 48 -4.59 1.19 -6.80
N GLY A 49 -5.64 1.15 -6.00
CA GLY A 49 -7.01 0.88 -6.48
C GLY A 49 -7.48 1.90 -7.52
N ILE A 50 -7.23 3.19 -7.29
CA ILE A 50 -7.53 4.25 -8.26
C ILE A 50 -6.71 4.06 -9.55
N SER A 51 -5.42 3.71 -9.44
CA SER A 51 -4.59 3.38 -10.62
C SER A 51 -5.13 2.19 -11.41
N VAL A 52 -5.59 1.12 -10.74
CA VAL A 52 -6.20 -0.04 -11.42
C VAL A 52 -7.41 0.41 -12.24
N ALA A 53 -8.29 1.24 -11.66
CA ALA A 53 -9.49 1.74 -12.33
C ALA A 53 -9.19 2.64 -13.53
N LEU A 54 -8.15 3.48 -13.44
CA LEU A 54 -7.74 4.40 -14.51
C LEU A 54 -6.92 3.72 -15.63
N THR A 55 -6.42 2.52 -15.39
CA THR A 55 -5.61 1.78 -16.35
C THR A 55 -6.47 1.08 -17.38
N GLU A 56 -6.18 1.30 -18.66
CA GLU A 56 -6.84 0.59 -19.76
C GLU A 56 -6.02 -0.62 -20.27
N SER A 57 -4.71 -0.62 -20.02
CA SER A 57 -3.83 -1.72 -20.41
C SER A 57 -4.15 -2.98 -19.62
N LYS A 58 -4.46 -4.08 -20.30
CA LYS A 58 -4.80 -5.38 -19.69
C LYS A 58 -3.67 -5.90 -18.80
N ILE A 59 -2.42 -5.77 -19.25
CA ILE A 59 -1.23 -6.21 -18.51
C ILE A 59 -1.01 -5.32 -17.29
N LEU A 60 -1.04 -4.00 -17.45
CA LEU A 60 -0.82 -3.09 -16.32
C LEU A 60 -1.94 -3.21 -15.28
N LYS A 61 -3.19 -3.38 -15.72
CA LYS A 61 -4.34 -3.63 -14.85
C LYS A 61 -4.16 -4.93 -14.06
N PHE A 62 -3.67 -5.99 -14.69
CA PHE A 62 -3.34 -7.24 -14.01
C PHE A 62 -2.23 -7.04 -12.96
N LEU A 63 -1.12 -6.40 -13.33
CA LEU A 63 0.00 -6.14 -12.42
C LEU A 63 -0.42 -5.30 -11.21
N LEU A 64 -1.20 -4.23 -11.44
CA LEU A 64 -1.69 -3.36 -10.37
C LEU A 64 -2.73 -4.07 -9.48
N SER A 65 -3.55 -4.95 -10.05
CA SER A 65 -4.50 -5.75 -9.27
C SER A 65 -3.77 -6.79 -8.40
N PHE A 66 -2.71 -7.40 -8.91
CA PHE A 66 -1.85 -8.30 -8.14
C PHE A 66 -1.16 -7.56 -6.98
N LEU A 67 -0.62 -6.37 -7.25
CA LEU A 67 -0.05 -5.49 -6.23
C LEU A 67 -1.08 -5.12 -5.15
N LEU A 68 -2.32 -4.80 -5.55
CA LEU A 68 -3.40 -4.48 -4.63
C LEU A 68 -3.73 -5.65 -3.69
N ILE A 69 -3.75 -6.88 -4.21
CA ILE A 69 -3.93 -8.09 -3.39
C ILE A 69 -2.79 -8.23 -2.37
N GLY A 70 -1.54 -8.04 -2.80
CA GLY A 70 -0.37 -8.07 -1.90
C GLY A 70 -0.47 -7.02 -0.80
N ALA A 71 -0.90 -5.80 -1.13
CA ALA A 71 -1.10 -4.71 -0.18
C ALA A 71 -2.21 -5.02 0.85
N VAL A 72 -3.33 -5.58 0.41
CA VAL A 72 -4.44 -5.98 1.28
C VAL A 72 -4.03 -7.14 2.20
N ALA A 73 -3.28 -8.11 1.68
CA ALA A 73 -2.74 -9.20 2.49
C ALA A 73 -1.79 -8.67 3.58
N LEU A 74 -0.98 -7.67 3.24
CA LEU A 74 -0.09 -6.99 4.19
C LEU A 74 -0.86 -6.27 5.29
N LEU A 75 -1.91 -5.54 4.92
CA LEU A 75 -2.82 -4.87 5.85
C LEU A 75 -3.50 -5.88 6.78
N GLY A 76 -3.97 -7.01 6.23
CA GLY A 76 -4.57 -8.11 7.00
C GLY A 76 -3.60 -8.77 7.96
N TYR A 77 -2.36 -9.06 7.52
CA TYR A 77 -1.29 -9.57 8.38
C TYR A 77 -0.96 -8.60 9.52
N THR A 78 -0.90 -7.30 9.20
CA THR A 78 -0.66 -6.25 10.20
C THR A 78 -1.80 -6.18 11.21
N ALA A 79 -3.06 -6.21 10.76
CA ALA A 79 -4.22 -6.21 11.64
C ALA A 79 -4.24 -7.46 12.55
N LEU A 80 -4.00 -8.65 12.00
CA LEU A 80 -3.98 -9.90 12.76
C LEU A 80 -2.83 -9.96 13.78
N SER A 81 -1.62 -9.57 13.39
CA SER A 81 -0.46 -9.56 14.29
C SER A 81 -0.67 -8.61 15.47
N MET A 82 -1.35 -7.49 15.24
CA MET A 82 -1.70 -6.54 16.30
C MET A 82 -2.73 -7.09 17.27
N THR A 83 -3.77 -7.79 16.79
CA THR A 83 -4.74 -8.46 17.67
C THR A 83 -4.13 -9.57 18.54
N VAL A 84 -2.96 -10.10 18.17
CA VAL A 84 -2.25 -11.14 18.94
C VAL A 84 -1.32 -10.52 19.99
N LEU A 85 -0.85 -9.29 19.79
CA LEU A 85 0.11 -8.61 20.66
C LEU A 85 -0.56 -7.73 21.74
N THR A 86 -1.83 -7.37 21.57
CA THR A 86 -2.65 -6.61 22.52
C THR A 86 -3.51 -7.51 23.39
#